data_AF-J0X1I4-F1
#
_entry.id   AF-J0X1I4-F1
#
_cell.length_a   1.000
_cell.length_b   1.000
_cell.length_c   1.000
_cell.angle_alpha   90.00
_cell.angle_beta   90.00
_cell.angle_gamma   90.00
#
_symmetry.space_group_name_H-M   'P 1'
#
loop_
_entity.id
_entity.type
_entity.pdbx_description
1 polymer ?
#
loop_
_entity_poly.entity_id
_entity_poly.type
_entity_poly.pdbx_seq_one_letter_code
_entity_poly.pdbx_strand_id
1 'polypeptide(L)'
;MYYLYSEETSEVYQKSETEPTEGLYCKFDQDIDLVLYRLIVGMVDENKNLTYPQIKARPAEELARQIKEQQAENDVFGQTIAGLSLQNMQLNATLDTLRETLAQAQLDIMTLKGGAV
;
A
#
# COMPACT_ATOMS: atom_id res chain seq x y z
N MET A 1 1.83 -12.10 20.70
CA MET A 1 1.61 -10.90 19.87
C MET A 1 1.25 -9.73 20.78
N TYR A 2 1.70 -8.52 20.49
CA TYR A 2 1.29 -7.32 21.21
C TYR A 2 0.12 -6.65 20.50
N TYR A 3 -0.82 -6.11 21.25
CA TYR A 3 -2.03 -5.49 20.73
C TYR A 3 -2.22 -4.13 21.38
N LEU A 4 -2.24 -3.08 20.56
CA LEU A 4 -2.52 -1.72 21.02
C LEU A 4 -4.03 -1.51 21.04
N TYR A 5 -4.52 -0.91 22.12
CA TYR A 5 -5.94 -0.68 22.34
C TYR A 5 -6.21 0.74 22.82
N SER A 6 -7.41 1.24 22.51
CA SER A 6 -7.86 2.56 22.94
C SER A 6 -8.31 2.52 24.40
N GLU A 7 -7.92 3.52 25.18
CA GLU A 7 -8.39 3.67 26.57
C GLU A 7 -9.91 3.88 26.63
N GLU A 8 -10.46 4.65 25.68
CA GLU A 8 -11.87 5.05 25.69
C GLU A 8 -12.82 3.89 25.35
N THR A 9 -12.44 3.06 24.38
CA THR A 9 -13.31 1.99 23.86
C THR A 9 -12.87 0.60 24.32
N SER A 10 -11.66 0.49 24.88
CA SER A 10 -10.98 -0.78 25.14
C SER A 10 -10.83 -1.68 23.90
N GLU A 11 -11.07 -1.16 22.70
CA GLU A 11 -10.97 -1.90 21.44
C GLU A 11 -9.53 -1.88 20.94
N VAL A 12 -9.04 -3.06 20.56
CA VAL A 12 -7.76 -3.23 19.89
C VAL A 12 -7.85 -2.69 18.46
N TYR A 13 -6.96 -1.77 18.12
CA TYR A 13 -6.91 -1.16 16.79
C TYR A 13 -5.69 -1.58 15.98
N GLN A 14 -4.65 -2.13 16.62
CA GLN A 14 -3.40 -2.48 15.93
C GLN A 14 -2.69 -3.66 16.59
N LYS A 15 -2.05 -4.49 15.76
CA LYS A 15 -1.09 -5.53 16.18
C LYS A 15 0.33 -5.01 16.09
N SER A 16 1.19 -5.52 16.96
CA SER A 16 2.62 -5.30 16.93
C SER A 16 3.36 -6.60 17.24
N GLU A 17 4.35 -6.93 16.42
CA GLU A 17 5.24 -8.08 16.61
C GLU A 17 6.24 -7.83 17.77
N THR A 18 6.58 -6.55 17.99
CA THR A 18 7.49 -6.12 19.06
C THR A 18 6.75 -5.38 20.15
N GLU A 19 7.36 -5.28 21.33
CA GLU A 19 6.79 -4.53 22.44
C GLU A 19 6.59 -3.05 22.09
N PRO A 20 5.38 -2.50 22.21
CA PRO A 20 5.13 -1.08 21.95
C PRO A 20 5.85 -0.20 22.98
N THR A 21 6.46 0.89 22.51
CA THR A 21 7.13 1.87 23.37
C THR A 21 6.17 2.95 23.90
N GLU A 22 5.02 3.11 23.25
CA GLU A 22 4.02 4.13 23.57
C GLU A 22 2.61 3.54 23.45
N GLY A 23 1.67 4.17 24.16
CA GLY A 23 0.26 3.78 24.17
C GLY A 23 -0.07 2.61 25.10
N LEU A 24 -1.37 2.32 25.20
CA LEU A 24 -1.85 1.17 25.95
C LEU A 24 -1.76 -0.09 25.09
N TYR A 25 -1.16 -1.14 25.66
CA TYR A 25 -1.02 -2.42 24.98
C TYR A 25 -1.21 -3.60 25.92
N CYS A 26 -1.56 -4.74 25.33
CA CYS A 26 -1.62 -6.04 25.99
C CYS A 26 -0.96 -7.12 25.14
N LYS A 27 -0.67 -8.26 25.75
CA LYS A 27 -0.16 -9.47 25.14
C LYS A 27 -1.31 -10.46 25.05
N PHE A 28 -1.50 -11.01 23.87
CA PHE A 28 -2.46 -12.10 23.67
C PHE A 28 -1.79 -13.16 22.80
N ASP A 29 -1.98 -14.42 23.19
CA ASP A 29 -1.35 -15.59 22.60
C ASP A 29 -2.04 -16.00 21.30
N GLN A 30 -3.33 -15.73 21.19
CA GLN A 30 -4.09 -15.95 19.96
C GLN A 30 -3.85 -14.82 18.96
N ASP A 31 -3.63 -15.21 17.70
CA ASP A 31 -3.58 -14.29 16.57
C ASP A 31 -5.00 -14.04 16.05
N ILE A 32 -5.53 -12.83 16.27
CA ILE A 32 -6.90 -12.46 15.92
C ILE A 32 -6.92 -11.63 14.64
N ASP A 33 -7.62 -12.06 13.61
CA ASP A 33 -7.84 -11.21 12.43
C ASP A 33 -8.69 -9.98 12.80
N LEU A 34 -8.03 -8.83 12.95
CA LEU A 34 -8.67 -7.56 13.33
C LEU A 34 -9.54 -6.95 12.22
N VAL A 35 -9.42 -7.47 10.98
CA VAL A 35 -10.31 -7.12 9.87
C VAL A 35 -11.65 -7.79 10.11
N LEU A 36 -11.67 -9.10 10.39
CA LEU A 36 -12.91 -9.86 10.56
C LEU A 36 -13.52 -9.70 11.95
N TYR A 37 -12.70 -9.47 12.98
CA TYR A 37 -13.13 -9.45 14.36
C TYR A 37 -12.68 -8.18 15.08
N ARG A 38 -13.51 -7.75 16.02
CA ARG A 38 -13.15 -6.78 17.06
C ARG A 38 -12.69 -7.54 18.28
N LEU A 39 -11.52 -7.18 18.79
CA LEU A 39 -11.01 -7.64 20.06
C LEU A 39 -11.14 -6.51 21.08
N ILE A 40 -11.91 -6.74 22.13
CA ILE A 40 -12.11 -5.79 23.23
C ILE A 40 -11.37 -6.31 24.45
N VAL A 41 -10.53 -5.46 25.02
CA VAL A 41 -9.72 -5.69 26.21
C VAL A 41 -10.59 -5.54 27.45
N GLY A 42 -10.98 -6.63 28.10
CA GLY A 42 -11.74 -6.57 29.35
C GLY A 42 -10.86 -6.40 30.58
N MET A 43 -9.74 -7.12 30.63
CA MET A 43 -8.79 -7.07 31.75
C MET A 43 -7.40 -7.49 31.30
N VAL A 44 -6.39 -6.80 31.82
CA VAL A 44 -4.96 -7.05 31.57
C VAL A 44 -4.28 -7.28 32.92
N ASP A 45 -3.49 -8.34 33.04
CA ASP A 45 -2.72 -8.62 34.26
C ASP A 45 -1.46 -7.74 34.39
N GLU A 46 -0.74 -7.87 35.51
CA GLU A 46 0.49 -7.12 35.79
C GLU A 46 1.59 -7.37 34.74
N ASN A 47 1.59 -8.53 34.09
CA ASN A 47 2.55 -8.93 33.06
C ASN A 47 2.12 -8.51 31.64
N LYS A 48 1.03 -7.75 31.54
CA LYS A 48 0.37 -7.29 30.31
C LYS A 48 -0.40 -8.37 29.56
N ASN A 49 -0.64 -9.56 30.13
CA ASN A 49 -1.44 -10.58 29.46
C ASN A 49 -2.93 -10.23 29.49
N LEU A 50 -3.60 -10.39 28.35
CA LEU A 50 -5.04 -10.22 28.21
C LEU A 50 -5.76 -11.44 28.83
N THR A 51 -6.44 -11.23 29.96
CA THR A 51 -7.11 -12.32 30.72
C THR A 51 -8.59 -12.44 30.42
N TYR A 52 -9.24 -11.36 29.97
CA TYR A 52 -10.68 -11.35 29.65
C TYR A 52 -10.96 -10.70 28.29
N PRO A 53 -10.64 -11.37 27.17
CA PRO A 53 -10.93 -10.88 25.83
C PRO A 53 -12.42 -11.03 25.49
N GLN A 54 -13.01 -10.02 24.84
CA GLN A 54 -14.25 -10.22 24.07
C GLN A 54 -13.95 -10.12 22.58
N ILE A 55 -14.25 -11.19 21.85
CA ILE A 55 -14.06 -11.26 20.40
C ILE A 55 -15.43 -11.25 19.73
N LYS A 56 -15.67 -10.26 18.87
CA LYS A 56 -16.94 -10.11 18.14
C LYS A 56 -16.68 -10.02 16.66
N ALA A 57 -17.44 -10.73 15.83
CA ALA A 57 -17.36 -10.53 14.38
C ALA A 57 -17.75 -9.09 14.03
N ARG A 58 -17.02 -8.45 13.12
CA ARG A 58 -17.44 -7.17 12.55
C ARG A 58 -18.74 -7.38 11.76
N PRO A 59 -19.70 -6.46 11.83
CA PRO A 59 -20.91 -6.52 11.01
C PRO A 59 -20.56 -6.60 9.52
N ALA A 60 -21.34 -7.35 8.75
CA ALA A 60 -21.12 -7.52 7.32
C ALA A 60 -21.17 -6.18 6.57
N GLU A 61 -21.95 -5.21 7.06
CA GLU A 61 -22.08 -3.87 6.51
C GLU A 61 -20.77 -3.07 6.63
N GLU A 62 -20.04 -3.20 7.74
CA GLU A 62 -18.74 -2.53 7.92
C GLU A 62 -17.68 -3.12 7.01
N LEU A 63 -17.65 -4.44 6.90
CA LEU A 63 -16.75 -5.15 5.97
C LEU A 63 -17.06 -4.75 4.52
N ALA A 64 -18.34 -4.69 4.15
CA ALA A 64 -18.76 -4.27 2.81
C ALA A 64 -18.38 -2.82 2.51
N ARG A 65 -18.40 -1.93 3.51
CA ARG A 65 -17.94 -0.54 3.34
C ARG A 65 -16.44 -0.49 3.06
N GLN A 66 -15.63 -1.21 3.82
CA GLN A 66 -14.17 -1.26 3.60
C GLN A 66 -13.83 -1.82 2.21
N ILE A 67 -14.55 -2.86 1.76
CA ILE A 67 -14.35 -3.41 0.41
C ILE A 67 -14.65 -2.36 -0.67
N LYS A 68 -15.73 -1.59 -0.52
CA LYS A 68 -16.07 -0.52 -1.46
C LYS A 68 -15.02 0.58 -1.50
N GLU A 69 -14.50 0.98 -0.34
CA GLU A 69 -13.43 1.97 -0.23
C GLU A 69 -12.16 1.47 -0.94
N GLN A 70 -11.74 0.23 -0.68
CA GLN A 70 -10.59 -0.38 -1.36
C GLN A 70 -10.80 -0.53 -2.88
N GLN A 71 -12.01 -0.84 -3.33
CA GLN A 71 -12.33 -0.89 -4.76
C GLN A 71 -12.17 0.49 -5.41
N ALA A 72 -12.67 1.54 -4.77
CA ALA A 72 -12.53 2.90 -5.29
C ALA A 72 -11.06 3.34 -5.38
N GLU A 73 -10.23 3.00 -4.38
CA GLU A 73 -8.78 3.26 -4.43
C GLU A 73 -8.11 2.49 -5.57
N ASN A 74 -8.44 1.20 -5.74
CA ASN A 74 -7.92 0.37 -6.83
C ASN A 74 -8.30 0.91 -8.21
N ASP A 75 -9.50 1.45 -8.38
CA ASP A 75 -9.94 2.07 -9.64
C ASP A 75 -9.09 3.31 -9.97
N VAL A 76 -8.77 4.14 -8.97
CA VAL A 76 -7.88 5.30 -9.13
C VAL A 76 -6.47 4.85 -9.50
N PHE A 77 -5.95 3.80 -8.86
CA PHE A 77 -4.66 3.22 -9.25
C PHE A 77 -4.68 2.70 -10.69
N GLY A 78 -5.75 2.01 -11.11
CA GLY A 78 -5.91 1.53 -12.48
C GLY A 78 -5.86 2.67 -13.50
N GLN A 79 -6.56 3.77 -13.23
CA GLN A 79 -6.52 4.97 -14.08
C GLN A 79 -5.12 5.60 -14.13
N THR A 80 -4.44 5.67 -12.99
CA THR A 80 -3.08 6.22 -12.89
C THR A 80 -2.09 5.38 -13.71
N ILE A 81 -2.15 4.05 -13.59
CA ILE A 81 -1.30 3.12 -14.36
C ILE A 81 -1.56 3.27 -15.86
N ALA A 82 -2.82 3.37 -16.28
CA ALA A 82 -3.16 3.58 -17.69
C ALA A 82 -2.58 4.90 -18.22
N GLY A 83 -2.65 5.98 -17.43
CA GLY A 83 -2.04 7.27 -17.76
C GLY A 83 -0.53 7.20 -17.92
N LEU A 84 0.17 6.57 -16.97
CA LEU A 84 1.63 6.37 -17.04
C LEU A 84 2.04 5.50 -18.24
N SER A 85 1.25 4.47 -18.56
CA SER A 85 1.49 3.63 -19.73
C SER A 85 1.40 4.44 -21.03
N LEU A 86 0.39 5.30 -21.15
CA LEU A 86 0.24 6.20 -22.31
C LEU A 86 1.42 7.18 -22.42
N GLN A 87 1.84 7.78 -21.31
CA GLN A 87 3.00 8.68 -21.27
C GLN A 87 4.29 7.96 -21.70
N ASN A 88 4.52 6.73 -21.22
CA ASN A 88 5.67 5.93 -21.64
C ASN A 88 5.66 5.61 -23.13
N MET A 89 4.49 5.29 -23.71
CA MET A 89 4.37 5.09 -25.15
C MET A 89 4.73 6.36 -25.94
N GLN A 90 4.28 7.53 -25.49
CA GLN A 90 4.60 8.81 -26.12
C GLN A 90 6.10 9.14 -26.01
N LEU A 91 6.72 8.87 -24.85
CA LEU A 91 8.15 9.05 -24.64
C LEU A 91 8.97 8.13 -25.57
N ASN A 92 8.56 6.87 -25.72
CA ASN A 92 9.21 5.93 -26.62
C ASN A 92 9.13 6.39 -28.08
N ALA A 93 7.95 6.82 -28.53
CA ALA A 93 7.78 7.35 -29.89
C ALA A 93 8.67 8.59 -30.15
N THR A 94 8.77 9.47 -29.14
CA THR A 94 9.66 10.64 -29.21
C THR A 94 11.13 10.23 -29.28
N LEU A 95 11.54 9.24 -28.48
CA LEU A 95 12.90 8.70 -28.49
C LEU A 95 13.26 8.09 -29.85
N ASP A 96 12.34 7.34 -30.46
CA ASP A 96 12.56 6.75 -31.78
C ASP A 96 12.73 7.83 -32.86
N THR A 97 11.90 8.88 -32.82
CA THR A 97 12.05 10.04 -33.73
C THR A 97 13.42 10.72 -33.58
N LEU A 98 13.89 10.88 -32.34
CA LEU A 98 15.21 11.45 -32.06
C LEU A 98 16.34 10.54 -32.56
N ARG A 99 16.20 9.23 -32.42
CA ARG A 99 17.17 8.25 -32.95
C ARG A 99 17.25 8.31 -34.48
N GLU A 100 16.10 8.37 -35.16
CA GLU A 100 16.04 8.51 -36.61
C GLU A 100 16.68 9.81 -37.08
N THR A 101 16.35 10.93 -36.42
CA THR A 101 16.93 12.25 -36.72
C THR A 101 18.45 12.25 -36.53
N LEU A 102 18.93 11.63 -35.45
CA LEU A 102 20.37 11.51 -35.19
C LEU A 102 21.07 10.64 -36.26
N ALA A 103 20.44 9.52 -36.66
CA ALA A 103 20.98 8.66 -37.71
C ALA A 103 21.07 9.41 -39.05
N GLN A 104 20.05 10.20 -39.41
CA GLN A 104 20.06 11.02 -40.61
C GLN A 104 21.17 12.08 -40.57
N ALA A 105 21.30 12.80 -39.45
CA ALA A 105 22.37 13.79 -39.29
C ALA A 105 23.77 13.16 -39.40
N GLN A 106 23.96 11.94 -38.90
CA GLN A 106 25.21 11.20 -39.07
C GLN A 106 25.50 10.86 -40.53
N LEU A 107 24.49 10.42 -41.29
CA LEU A 107 24.62 10.16 -42.74
C LEU A 107 24.98 11.43 -43.51
N ASP A 108 24.30 12.55 -43.22
CA ASP A 108 24.55 13.84 -43.86
C ASP A 108 25.98 14.34 -43.59
N ILE A 109 26.50 14.13 -42.38
CA ILE A 109 27.89 14.44 -42.05
C ILE A 109 28.87 13.55 -42.84
N MET A 110 28.57 12.26 -42.99
CA MET A 110 29.41 11.33 -43.75
C MET A 110 29.46 11.69 -45.24
N THR A 111 28.34 12.04 -45.85
CA THR A 111 28.30 12.49 -47.25
C THR A 111 29.04 13.82 -47.46
N LEU A 112 28.90 14.78 -46.54
CA LEU A 112 29.66 16.04 -46.58
C LEU A 112 31.17 15.81 -46.45
N LYS A 113 31.60 14.87 -45.60
CA LYS A 113 33.02 14.52 -45.43
C LYS A 113 33.56 13.67 -46.58
N GLY A 114 32.74 12.85 -47.22
CA GLY A 114 33.12 11.99 -48.34
C GLY A 114 33.10 12.68 -49.72
N GLY A 115 32.43 13.83 -49.85
CA GLY A 115 32.40 14.64 -51.07
C GLY A 115 33.61 15.57 -51.26
N ALA A 116 34.56 15.57 -50.32
CA ALA A 116 35.83 16.28 -50.44
C ALA A 116 36.93 15.33 -50.96
N VAL A 117 36.84 14.95 -52.24
CA VAL A 117 37.93 14.33 -53.02
C VAL A 117 37.88 14.81 -54.45
#